data_AF-A0AAF1A3J5-F1
#
_entry.id   AF-A0AAF1A3J5-F1
#
_cell.length_a   1.000
_cell.length_b   1.000
_cell.length_c   1.000
_cell.angle_alpha   90.00
_cell.angle_beta   90.00
_cell.angle_gamma   90.00
#
_symmetry.space_group_name_H-M   'P 1'
#
loop_
_entity.id
_entity.type
_entity.pdbx_description
1 polymer ?
#
loop_
_entity_poly.entity_id
_entity_poly.type
_entity_poly.pdbx_seq_one_letter_code
_entity_poly.pdbx_strand_id
1 'polypeptide(L)'
;MLIIRKILEAREVVAQVQLTISVESIIKQIYFHLLHVYPKVTWKCLMYKNVAIPKAQFIIWLPVHGKLLTTDRLAKWRIDVEPDCVFCQNSRESRDHKCTFSRQLWSRILLWLQTPIIQDTTWEQHMEWVIKNAKGRTMRARVFKILYTLNVSMPYG
;
A
#
# COMPACT_ATOMS: atom_id res chain seq x y z
N MET A 1 -12.94 7.05 -22.43
CA MET A 1 -14.41 6.86 -22.32
C MET A 1 -14.93 6.70 -20.88
N LEU A 2 -14.20 6.05 -19.94
CA LEU A 2 -14.65 5.89 -18.54
C LEU A 2 -14.76 7.19 -17.72
N ILE A 3 -13.89 8.18 -18.00
CA ILE A 3 -13.86 9.44 -17.24
C ILE A 3 -15.11 10.29 -17.51
N ILE A 4 -15.50 10.43 -18.79
CA ILE A 4 -16.70 11.20 -19.18
C ILE A 4 -17.96 10.59 -18.56
N ARG A 5 -18.06 9.25 -18.54
CA ARG A 5 -19.19 8.55 -17.90
C ARG A 5 -19.28 8.86 -16.41
N LYS A 6 -18.15 8.82 -15.69
CA LYS A 6 -18.10 9.17 -14.27
C LYS A 6 -18.43 10.64 -13.99
N ILE A 7 -18.07 11.55 -14.89
CA ILE A 7 -18.41 12.98 -14.79
C ILE A 7 -19.93 13.18 -14.96
N LEU A 8 -20.54 12.47 -15.92
CA LEU A 8 -21.99 12.52 -16.14
C LEU A 8 -22.77 11.89 -14.98
N GLU A 9 -22.34 10.73 -14.49
CA GLU A 9 -22.90 10.07 -13.29
C GLU A 9 -22.81 10.98 -12.05
N ALA A 10 -21.66 11.65 -11.84
CA ALA A 10 -21.48 12.59 -10.73
C ALA A 10 -22.43 13.81 -10.85
N ARG A 11 -22.67 14.30 -12.06
CA ARG A 11 -23.57 15.44 -12.30
C ARG A 11 -25.02 15.11 -11.94
N GLU A 12 -25.50 13.91 -12.25
CA GLU A 12 -26.85 13.48 -11.85
C GLU A 12 -26.98 13.36 -10.32
N VAL A 13 -25.96 12.82 -9.65
CA VAL A 13 -25.92 12.74 -8.18
C VAL A 13 -26.00 14.14 -7.56
N VAL A 14 -25.23 15.12 -8.06
CA VAL A 14 -25.30 16.50 -7.55
C VAL A 14 -26.68 17.12 -7.76
N ALA A 15 -27.34 16.82 -8.88
CA ALA A 15 -28.68 17.35 -9.17
C ALA A 15 -29.79 16.79 -8.26
N GLN A 16 -29.59 15.60 -7.69
CA GLN A 16 -30.56 14.93 -6.81
C GLN A 16 -30.33 15.21 -5.31
N VAL A 17 -29.25 15.87 -4.93
CA VAL A 17 -28.94 16.17 -3.53
C VAL A 17 -29.74 17.40 -3.07
N GLN A 18 -30.70 17.22 -2.15
CA GLN A 18 -31.26 18.33 -1.38
C GLN A 18 -30.18 18.92 -0.46
N LEU A 19 -29.53 19.99 -0.93
CA LEU A 19 -28.55 20.74 -0.15
C LEU A 19 -29.27 21.49 0.96
N THR A 20 -29.00 21.10 2.21
CA THR A 20 -29.52 21.81 3.38
C THR A 20 -28.52 22.87 3.80
N ILE A 21 -29.00 24.06 4.13
CA ILE A 21 -28.20 25.08 4.82
C ILE A 21 -28.01 24.56 6.25
N SER A 22 -27.00 23.71 6.42
CA SER A 22 -26.54 23.20 7.71
C SER A 22 -25.26 23.93 8.12
N VAL A 23 -24.81 23.71 9.35
CA VAL A 23 -23.54 24.25 9.87
C VAL A 23 -22.33 23.79 9.04
N GLU A 24 -22.47 22.71 8.26
CA GLU A 24 -21.41 22.19 7.41
C GLU A 24 -21.43 22.76 5.99
N SER A 25 -20.24 23.12 5.49
CA SER A 25 -20.01 23.60 4.12
C SER A 25 -20.75 22.76 3.06
N ILE A 26 -21.45 23.44 2.16
CA ILE A 26 -22.12 22.85 0.99
C ILE A 26 -21.14 21.98 0.17
N ILE A 27 -19.88 22.40 0.06
CA ILE A 27 -18.82 21.64 -0.64
C ILE A 27 -18.60 20.28 0.03
N LYS A 28 -18.59 20.24 1.37
CA LYS A 28 -18.42 19.01 2.15
C LYS A 28 -19.59 18.05 1.94
N GLN A 29 -20.81 18.56 1.89
CA GLN A 29 -22.02 17.77 1.64
C GLN A 29 -21.99 17.14 0.24
N ILE A 30 -21.76 17.95 -0.81
CA ILE A 30 -21.63 17.47 -2.19
C ILE A 30 -20.51 16.45 -2.31
N TYR A 31 -19.35 16.72 -1.71
CA TYR A 31 -18.20 15.81 -1.71
C TYR A 31 -18.56 14.44 -1.12
N PHE A 32 -19.26 14.38 0.01
CA PHE A 32 -19.68 13.10 0.59
C PHE A 32 -20.74 12.36 -0.22
N HIS A 33 -21.67 13.08 -0.86
CA HIS A 33 -22.66 12.47 -1.75
C HIS A 33 -22.03 11.88 -3.02
N LEU A 34 -21.07 12.59 -3.61
CA LEU A 34 -20.31 12.12 -4.77
C LEU A 34 -19.44 10.90 -4.43
N LEU A 35 -18.94 10.84 -3.20
CA LEU A 35 -17.97 9.84 -2.76
C LEU A 35 -18.53 8.42 -2.55
N HIS A 36 -19.80 8.09 -2.79
CA HIS A 36 -20.35 6.71 -2.73
C HIS A 36 -19.63 5.76 -1.74
N VAL A 37 -20.08 5.71 -0.47
CA VAL A 37 -19.61 4.81 0.62
C VAL A 37 -18.38 3.96 0.26
N TYR A 38 -17.19 4.56 0.33
CA TYR A 38 -15.96 3.79 0.09
C TYR A 38 -15.77 2.76 1.22
N PRO A 39 -15.49 1.49 0.89
CA PRO A 39 -15.16 0.51 1.90
C PRO A 39 -13.90 0.97 2.64
N LYS A 40 -13.94 0.90 3.97
CA LYS A 40 -12.79 1.25 4.80
C LYS A 40 -11.63 0.32 4.44
N VAL A 41 -10.62 0.85 3.76
CA VAL A 41 -9.44 0.07 3.40
C VAL A 41 -8.62 -0.26 4.64
N THR A 42 -8.31 -1.54 4.82
CA THR A 42 -7.64 -2.08 6.00
C THR A 42 -6.16 -1.67 6.07
N TRP A 43 -5.50 -1.50 4.91
CA TRP A 43 -4.11 -1.05 4.78
C TRP A 43 -3.88 0.43 5.10
N LYS A 44 -4.94 1.22 5.37
CA LYS A 44 -4.81 2.64 5.77
C LYS A 44 -3.86 2.82 6.97
N CYS A 45 -3.77 1.82 7.86
CA CYS A 45 -2.89 1.87 9.02
C CYS A 45 -1.39 1.97 8.68
N LEU A 46 -0.98 1.52 7.48
CA LEU A 46 0.40 1.62 6.98
C LEU A 46 0.73 3.02 6.46
N MET A 47 -0.26 3.74 5.94
CA MET A 47 -0.07 5.11 5.44
C MET A 47 -0.28 6.15 6.55
N TYR A 48 -1.29 5.93 7.38
CA TYR A 48 -1.72 6.91 8.35
C TYR A 48 -0.80 6.99 9.57
N LYS A 49 -0.32 8.21 9.86
CA LYS A 49 0.65 8.50 10.94
C LYS A 49 1.90 7.62 10.86
N ASN A 50 2.29 7.25 9.65
CA ASN A 50 3.60 6.67 9.40
C ASN A 50 4.61 7.82 9.30
N VAL A 51 5.73 7.71 9.98
CA VAL A 51 6.81 8.72 9.98
C VAL A 51 8.02 8.27 9.16
N ALA A 52 7.88 7.19 8.39
CA ALA A 52 8.86 6.81 7.37
C ALA A 52 9.01 7.91 6.30
N ILE A 53 10.14 7.89 5.61
CA ILE A 53 10.48 8.84 4.55
C ILE A 53 9.36 8.83 3.48
N PRO A 54 8.91 10.00 2.98
CA PRO A 54 7.81 10.07 2.00
C PRO A 54 8.02 9.21 0.75
N LYS A 55 9.26 9.13 0.23
CA LYS A 55 9.63 8.22 -0.89
C LYS A 55 9.28 6.77 -0.55
N ALA A 56 9.65 6.32 0.64
CA ALA A 56 9.39 4.95 1.10
C ALA A 56 7.89 4.67 1.28
N GLN A 57 7.14 5.66 1.80
CA GLN A 57 5.68 5.57 1.91
C GLN A 57 4.98 5.44 0.55
N PHE A 58 5.47 6.18 -0.45
CA PHE A 58 4.96 6.06 -1.81
C PHE A 58 5.26 4.68 -2.39
N ILE A 59 6.48 4.16 -2.21
CA ILE A 59 6.85 2.83 -2.69
C ILE A 59 5.97 1.75 -2.07
N ILE A 60 5.65 1.83 -0.78
CA ILE A 60 4.78 0.83 -0.12
C ILE A 60 3.32 0.91 -0.56
N TRP A 61 2.88 2.06 -1.07
CA TRP A 61 1.54 2.26 -1.60
C TRP A 61 1.34 1.51 -2.93
N LEU A 62 2.40 1.37 -3.72
CA LEU A 62 2.36 0.66 -4.99
C LEU A 62 1.99 -0.84 -4.87
N PRO A 63 2.65 -1.69 -4.05
CA PRO A 63 2.32 -3.11 -3.95
C PRO A 63 0.92 -3.33 -3.36
N VAL A 64 0.48 -2.46 -2.44
CA VAL A 64 -0.90 -2.48 -1.90
C VAL A 64 -1.95 -2.31 -3.01
N HIS A 65 -1.64 -1.52 -4.03
CA HIS A 65 -2.48 -1.35 -5.22
C HIS A 65 -2.13 -2.29 -6.38
N GLY A 66 -1.19 -3.23 -6.19
CA GLY A 66 -0.68 -4.08 -7.26
C GLY A 66 0.06 -3.32 -8.36
N LYS A 67 0.54 -2.10 -8.09
CA LYS A 67 1.19 -1.16 -9.03
C LYS A 67 2.72 -1.10 -8.90
N LEU A 68 3.33 -1.96 -8.09
CA LEU A 68 4.79 -2.00 -7.96
C LEU A 68 5.45 -2.37 -9.30
N LEU A 69 6.46 -1.59 -9.70
CA LEU A 69 7.23 -1.83 -10.93
C LEU A 69 8.33 -2.86 -10.63
N THR A 70 7.96 -4.13 -10.58
CA THR A 70 8.93 -5.23 -10.52
C THR A 70 9.58 -5.42 -11.90
N THR A 71 10.77 -6.02 -11.96
CA THR A 71 11.46 -6.28 -13.24
C THR A 71 10.59 -7.09 -14.20
N ASP A 72 9.78 -8.02 -13.69
CA ASP A 72 8.78 -8.75 -14.49
C ASP A 72 7.76 -7.84 -15.20
N ARG A 73 7.36 -6.73 -14.57
CA ARG A 73 6.42 -5.76 -15.17
C ARG A 73 7.13 -4.87 -16.20
N LEU A 74 8.38 -4.49 -15.96
CA LEU A 74 9.18 -3.73 -16.92
C LEU A 74 9.51 -4.56 -18.17
N ALA A 75 9.84 -5.84 -17.98
CA ALA A 75 10.05 -6.80 -19.08
C ALA A 75 8.78 -6.96 -19.93
N LYS A 76 7.58 -7.00 -19.31
CA LYS A 76 6.29 -6.97 -20.04
C LYS A 76 6.09 -5.70 -20.87
N TRP A 77 6.73 -4.59 -20.49
CA TRP A 77 6.71 -3.34 -21.24
C TRP A 77 7.83 -3.25 -22.29
N ARG A 78 8.58 -4.34 -22.52
CA ARG A 78 9.73 -4.41 -23.44
C ARG A 78 10.84 -3.42 -23.11
N ILE A 79 10.95 -3.05 -21.83
CA ILE A 79 12.09 -2.30 -21.33
C ILE A 79 13.17 -3.32 -20.98
N ASP A 80 14.37 -3.12 -21.51
CA ASP A 80 15.52 -3.98 -21.22
C ASP A 80 16.06 -3.65 -19.83
N VAL A 81 15.90 -4.59 -18.91
CA VAL A 81 16.35 -4.48 -17.51
C VAL A 81 16.77 -5.85 -17.03
N GLU A 82 17.81 -5.87 -16.19
CA GLU A 82 18.27 -7.07 -15.51
C GLU A 82 17.08 -7.73 -14.78
N PRO A 83 16.70 -8.97 -15.14
CA PRO A 83 15.52 -9.60 -14.55
C PRO A 83 15.76 -10.00 -13.09
N ASP A 84 17.01 -10.21 -12.70
CA ASP A 84 17.38 -10.76 -11.40
C ASP A 84 17.24 -9.75 -10.26
N CYS A 85 16.81 -10.26 -9.11
CA CYS A 85 16.65 -9.45 -7.91
C CYS A 85 17.99 -8.86 -7.46
N VAL A 86 18.04 -7.54 -7.29
CA VAL A 86 19.25 -6.78 -6.90
C VAL A 86 19.91 -7.30 -5.61
N PHE A 87 19.13 -7.90 -4.71
CA PHE A 87 19.64 -8.40 -3.43
C PHE A 87 20.15 -9.83 -3.44
N CYS A 88 19.45 -10.75 -4.10
CA CYS A 88 19.83 -12.17 -4.08
C CYS A 88 20.54 -12.64 -5.35
N GLN A 89 20.38 -11.92 -6.47
CA GLN A 89 20.98 -12.22 -7.77
C GLN A 89 20.82 -13.69 -8.24
N ASN A 90 19.81 -14.39 -7.69
CA ASN A 90 19.64 -15.83 -7.88
C ASN A 90 18.26 -16.17 -8.46
N SER A 91 17.39 -15.18 -8.62
CA SER A 91 16.05 -15.35 -9.16
C SER A 91 15.44 -14.02 -9.60
N ARG A 92 14.55 -14.11 -10.60
CA ARG A 92 13.84 -12.96 -11.16
C ARG A 92 13.01 -12.22 -10.11
N GLU A 93 13.13 -10.89 -10.10
CA GLU A 93 12.30 -10.03 -9.25
C GLU A 93 10.85 -10.01 -9.74
N SER A 94 9.97 -10.62 -8.95
CA SER A 94 8.53 -10.59 -9.15
C SER A 94 7.83 -10.19 -7.85
N ARG A 95 6.55 -9.82 -7.94
CA ARG A 95 5.77 -9.43 -6.76
C ARG A 95 5.73 -10.54 -5.70
N ASP A 96 5.70 -11.79 -6.16
CA ASP A 96 5.57 -12.96 -5.30
C ASP A 96 6.95 -13.56 -4.93
N HIS A 97 8.04 -13.00 -5.47
CA HIS A 97 9.40 -13.42 -5.15
C HIS A 97 9.76 -13.08 -3.70
N LYS A 98 10.02 -14.12 -2.91
CA LYS A 98 10.51 -13.99 -1.53
C LYS A 98 12.03 -14.04 -1.51
N CYS A 99 12.65 -12.88 -1.72
CA CYS A 99 14.11 -12.74 -1.67
C CYS A 99 14.69 -13.29 -0.37
N THR A 100 15.67 -14.19 -0.47
CA THR A 100 16.33 -14.84 0.67
C THR A 100 17.03 -13.82 1.56
N PHE A 101 17.71 -12.84 0.96
CA PHE A 101 18.34 -11.74 1.67
C PHE A 101 17.30 -10.92 2.46
N SER A 102 16.25 -10.43 1.79
CA SER A 102 15.19 -9.66 2.43
C SER A 102 14.50 -10.46 3.54
N ARG A 103 14.29 -11.78 3.35
CA ARG A 103 13.72 -12.68 4.35
C ARG A 103 14.60 -12.81 5.59
N GLN A 104 15.91 -12.99 5.42
CA GLN A 104 16.85 -13.07 6.55
C GLN A 104 16.91 -11.74 7.31
N LEU A 105 17.03 -10.62 6.60
CA LEU A 105 16.99 -9.30 7.21
C LEU A 105 15.69 -9.10 8.00
N TRP A 106 14.56 -9.47 7.40
CA TRP A 106 13.26 -9.38 8.07
C TRP A 106 13.18 -10.25 9.32
N SER A 107 13.63 -11.49 9.25
CA SER A 107 13.60 -12.39 10.41
C SER A 107 14.36 -11.80 11.60
N ARG A 108 15.49 -11.13 11.37
CA ARG A 108 16.28 -10.48 12.43
C ARG A 108 15.54 -9.30 13.04
N ILE A 109 14.93 -8.46 12.20
CA ILE A 109 14.15 -7.31 12.68
C ILE A 109 12.91 -7.78 13.45
N LEU A 110 12.21 -8.81 12.98
CA LEU A 110 11.04 -9.36 13.66
C LEU A 110 11.40 -10.02 14.99
N LEU A 111 12.54 -10.69 15.06
CA LEU A 111 13.08 -11.23 16.31
C LEU A 111 13.36 -10.10 17.32
N TRP A 112 14.01 -9.01 16.87
CA TRP A 112 14.27 -7.83 17.70
C TRP A 112 12.95 -7.17 18.17
N LEU A 113 11.96 -7.10 17.28
CA LEU A 113 10.61 -6.66 17.60
C LEU A 113 9.76 -7.73 18.31
N GLN A 114 10.31 -8.87 18.73
CA GLN A 114 9.62 -10.06 19.28
C GLN A 114 8.23 -10.28 18.64
N THR A 115 8.18 -10.20 17.32
CA THR A 115 6.96 -10.33 16.51
C THR A 115 7.02 -11.70 15.84
N PRO A 116 5.94 -12.51 15.89
CA PRO A 116 5.96 -13.82 15.29
C PRO A 116 6.19 -13.73 13.78
N ILE A 117 7.19 -14.48 13.32
CA ILE A 117 7.44 -14.67 11.89
C ILE A 117 6.35 -15.60 11.36
N ILE A 118 5.65 -15.19 10.30
CA ILE A 118 4.71 -16.07 9.61
C ILE A 118 5.39 -16.62 8.35
N GLN A 119 5.09 -17.88 8.05
CA GLN A 119 5.36 -18.49 6.74
C GLN A 119 4.17 -18.24 5.82
N ASP A 120 4.01 -17.00 5.34
CA ASP A 120 2.86 -16.67 4.49
C ASP A 120 2.95 -17.47 3.19
N THR A 121 1.84 -17.95 2.66
CA THR A 121 1.82 -18.59 1.33
C THR A 121 1.34 -17.65 0.24
N THR A 122 0.48 -16.68 0.58
CA THR A 122 -0.07 -15.70 -0.37
C THR A 122 0.18 -14.25 0.05
N TRP A 123 0.06 -13.34 -0.91
CA TRP A 123 0.18 -11.90 -0.68
C TRP A 123 -0.92 -11.39 0.26
N GLU A 124 -2.13 -11.93 0.15
CA GLU A 124 -3.28 -11.57 0.96
C GLU A 124 -3.03 -11.91 2.44
N GLN A 125 -2.54 -13.11 2.73
CA GLN A 125 -2.17 -13.53 4.09
C GLN A 125 -1.06 -12.65 4.66
N HIS A 126 -0.04 -12.34 3.84
CA HIS A 126 1.04 -11.44 4.23
C HIS A 126 0.48 -10.06 4.62
N MET A 127 -0.40 -9.49 3.79
CA MET A 127 -0.99 -8.18 4.03
C MET A 127 -1.88 -8.16 5.28
N GLU A 128 -2.66 -9.21 5.54
CA GLU A 128 -3.45 -9.32 6.78
C GLU A 128 -2.56 -9.31 8.03
N TRP A 129 -1.45 -10.06 7.99
CA TRP A 129 -0.48 -10.06 9.09
C TRP A 129 0.19 -8.69 9.27
N VAL A 130 0.61 -8.04 8.18
CA VAL A 130 1.19 -6.69 8.21
C VAL A 130 0.20 -5.71 8.83
N ILE A 131 -1.07 -5.75 8.40
CA ILE A 131 -2.13 -4.88 8.93
C ILE A 131 -2.33 -5.12 10.42
N LYS A 132 -2.35 -6.38 10.87
CA LYS A 132 -2.52 -6.73 12.29
C LYS A 132 -1.40 -6.12 13.16
N ASN A 133 -0.15 -6.19 12.71
CA ASN A 133 1.01 -5.68 13.46
C ASN A 133 1.19 -4.16 13.34
N ALA A 134 0.79 -3.56 12.22
CA ALA A 134 0.80 -2.11 12.04
C ALA A 134 -0.38 -1.41 12.71
N LYS A 135 -1.46 -2.12 13.04
CA LYS A 135 -2.65 -1.53 13.66
C LYS A 135 -2.38 -1.19 15.13
N GLY A 136 -2.65 0.07 15.49
CA GLY A 136 -2.55 0.54 16.87
C GLY A 136 -1.73 1.82 17.03
N ARG A 137 -1.58 2.25 18.28
CA ARG A 137 -0.82 3.46 18.67
C ARG A 137 0.44 3.16 19.48
N THR A 138 0.69 1.88 19.77
CA THR A 138 1.85 1.41 20.56
C THR A 138 3.16 1.76 19.87
N MET A 139 4.24 1.92 20.65
CA MET A 139 5.57 2.17 20.09
C MET A 139 5.99 1.06 19.11
N ARG A 140 5.74 -0.20 19.49
CA ARG A 140 6.00 -1.38 18.65
C ARG A 140 5.32 -1.29 17.29
N ALA A 141 4.04 -0.94 17.24
CA ALA A 141 3.31 -0.79 15.97
C ALA A 141 3.85 0.37 15.12
N ARG A 142 4.29 1.48 15.74
CA ARG A 142 4.91 2.61 15.01
C ARG A 142 6.25 2.20 14.41
N VAL A 143 7.11 1.57 15.20
CA VAL A 143 8.41 1.08 14.75
C VAL A 143 8.23 0.03 13.65
N PHE A 144 7.29 -0.90 13.82
CA PHE A 144 6.96 -1.90 12.80
C PHE A 144 6.58 -1.25 11.46
N LYS A 145 5.70 -0.23 11.45
CA LYS A 145 5.34 0.49 10.22
C LYS A 145 6.56 1.09 9.53
N ILE A 146 7.42 1.77 10.28
CA ILE A 146 8.60 2.45 9.74
C ILE A 146 9.53 1.42 9.12
N LEU A 147 9.92 0.42 9.89
CA LEU A 147 10.84 -0.62 9.43
C LEU A 147 10.26 -1.38 8.24
N TYR A 148 8.94 -1.60 8.22
CA TYR A 148 8.31 -2.28 7.10
C TYR A 148 8.27 -1.46 5.83
N THR A 149 8.04 -0.17 5.97
CA THR A 149 8.11 0.77 4.85
C THR A 149 9.52 0.91 4.29
N LEU A 150 10.53 0.92 5.16
CA LEU A 150 11.93 0.99 4.75
C LEU A 150 12.41 -0.30 4.09
N ASN A 151 12.03 -1.47 4.62
CA ASN A 151 12.41 -2.76 4.04
C ASN A 151 11.88 -2.93 2.61
N VAL A 152 10.59 -2.64 2.38
CA VAL A 152 9.95 -2.75 1.06
C VAL A 152 10.51 -1.73 0.06
N SER A 153 10.98 -0.57 0.53
CA SER A 153 11.54 0.47 -0.33
C SER A 153 13.03 0.34 -0.62
N MET A 154 13.75 -0.49 0.14
CA MET A 154 15.20 -0.71 0.00
C MET A 154 15.68 -1.05 -1.42
N PRO A 155 14.99 -1.90 -2.23
CA PRO A 155 15.45 -2.20 -3.60
C PRO A 155 15.25 -1.06 -4.60
N TYR A 156 14.46 -0.05 -4.25
CA TYR A 156 14.09 1.08 -5.11
C TYR A 156 14.75 2.39 -4.65
N GLY A 157 15.81 2.25 -3.86
CA GLY A 157 16.60 3.29 -3.19
C GLY A 157 17.45 4.09 -4.14
#